data_AF-A0A2V6NQ89-F1
#
_entry.id   AF-A0A2V6NQ89-F1
#
_cell.length_a   1.000
_cell.length_b   1.000
_cell.length_c   1.000
_cell.angle_alpha   90.00
_cell.angle_beta   90.00
_cell.angle_gamma   90.00
#
_symmetry.space_group_name_H-M   'P 1'
#
loop_
_entity.id
_entity.type
_entity.pdbx_description
1 polymer ?
#
loop_
_entity_poly.entity_id
_entity_poly.type
_entity_poly.pdbx_seq_one_letter_code
_entity_poly.pdbx_strand_id
1 'polypeptide(L)' 'FGDYGSALIIGIQPDGKVVTCDIAHQAHKQKSISSPSSVKMSDFKNEGGQISGKLATDGKQEAFGQTWEVNLIFKTKAP' A
#
# COMPACT_ATOMS: atom_id res chain seq x y z
N PHE A 1 14.21 -0.74 -2.01
CA PHE A 1 14.04 -0.04 -0.73
C PHE A 1 15.25 0.78 -0.31
N GLY A 2 16.50 0.31 -0.48
CA GLY A 2 17.73 1.01 -0.03
C GLY A 2 17.92 2.48 -0.46
N ASP A 3 17.50 2.85 -1.68
CA ASP A 3 17.61 4.24 -2.18
C ASP A 3 16.36 5.11 -1.89
N TYR A 4 15.23 4.47 -1.55
CA TYR A 4 13.94 5.14 -1.34
C TYR A 4 13.64 5.45 0.13
N GLY A 5 14.52 5.03 1.06
CA GLY A 5 14.36 5.21 2.51
C GLY A 5 13.14 4.45 3.05
N SER A 6 12.01 5.15 3.13
CA SER A 6 10.71 4.59 3.52
C SER A 6 9.77 4.59 2.31
N ALA A 7 9.33 3.42 1.86
CA ALA A 7 8.46 3.27 0.71
C ALA A 7 7.34 2.25 0.97
N LEU A 8 6.16 2.60 0.47
CA LEU A 8 4.99 1.72 0.38
C LEU A 8 4.78 1.38 -1.10
N ILE A 9 4.89 0.10 -1.45
CA ILE A 9 4.65 -0.40 -2.80
C ILE A 9 3.36 -1.21 -2.77
N ILE A 10 2.36 -0.76 -3.54
CA ILE A 10 1.09 -1.48 -3.68
C ILE A 10 0.93 -1.89 -5.14
N GLY A 11 0.76 -3.18 -5.38
CA GLY A 11 0.31 -3.69 -6.66
C GLY A 11 -1.21 -3.77 -6.68
N ILE A 12 -1.83 -3.09 -7.64
CA ILE A 12 -3.28 -3.04 -7.81
C ILE A 12 -3.60 -3.60 -9.20
N GLN A 13 -4.51 -4.55 -9.28
CA GLN A 13 -5.05 -5.02 -10.55
C GLN A 13 -6.02 -3.98 -11.16
N PRO A 14 -6.29 -4.04 -12.47
CA PRO A 14 -7.20 -3.10 -13.14
C PRO A 14 -8.62 -3.03 -12.54
N ASP A 15 -9.07 -4.06 -11.83
CA ASP A 15 -10.34 -4.13 -11.10
C ASP A 15 -10.29 -3.45 -9.71
N GLY A 16 -9.13 -2.90 -9.31
CA GLY A 16 -8.93 -2.25 -8.02
C GLY A 16 -8.49 -3.19 -6.90
N LYS A 17 -8.30 -4.48 -7.19
CA LYS A 17 -7.86 -5.47 -6.20
C LYS A 17 -6.38 -5.32 -5.87
N VAL A 18 -6.07 -5.17 -4.58
CA VAL A 18 -4.69 -5.19 -4.07
C VAL A 18 -4.16 -6.62 -4.16
N VAL A 19 -3.07 -6.79 -4.89
CA VAL A 19 -2.37 -8.09 -5.06
C VAL A 19 -1.07 -8.16 -4.30
N THR A 20 -0.38 -7.04 -4.17
CA THR A 20 0.87 -6.94 -3.42
C THR A 20 0.83 -5.69 -2.56
N CYS A 21 1.41 -5.79 -1.38
CA CYS A 21 1.63 -4.66 -0.48
C CYS A 21 2.95 -4.92 0.21
N ASP A 22 3.97 -4.15 -0.15
CA ASP A 22 5.29 -4.23 0.42
C ASP A 22 5.62 -2.91 1.12
N ILE A 23 5.79 -2.99 2.43
CA ILE A 23 6.14 -1.85 3.28
C ILE A 23 7.61 -1.98 3.66
N ALA A 24 8.41 -0.99 3.29
CA ALA A 24 9.70 -0.78 3.94
C ALA A 24 9.71 0.60 4.59
N HIS A 25 10.12 0.62 5.85
CA HIS A 25 10.27 1.85 6.60
C HIS A 25 11.60 1.81 7.34
N GLN A 26 12.29 2.93 7.48
CA GLN A 26 13.59 2.97 8.19
C GLN A 26 13.48 2.57 9.67
N ALA A 27 12.31 2.75 10.28
CA ALA A 27 12.02 2.26 11.64
C ALA A 27 11.87 0.73 11.70
N HIS A 28 11.71 0.05 10.56
CA HIS A 28 11.63 -1.40 10.49
C HIS A 28 13.05 -1.97 10.44
N LYS A 29 13.43 -2.73 11.48
CA LYS A 29 14.76 -3.37 11.55
C LYS A 29 14.87 -4.59 10.64
N GLN A 30 13.73 -5.10 10.16
CA GLN A 30 13.63 -6.31 9.35
C GLN A 30 13.37 -6.00 7.87
N LYS A 31 13.50 -7.04 7.02
CA LYS A 31 13.13 -6.99 5.60
C LYS A 31 11.68 -6.48 5.44
N SER A 32 11.39 -5.93 4.27
CA SER A 32 10.07 -5.40 3.89
C SER A 32 8.93 -6.32 4.31
N ILE A 33 7.93 -5.74 4.97
CA ILE A 33 6.71 -6.46 5.36
C ILE A 33 5.85 -6.61 4.12
N SER A 34 5.55 -7.86 3.73
CA SER A 34 4.63 -8.14 2.63
C SER A 34 3.29 -8.59 3.19
N SER A 35 2.22 -7.80 2.99
CA SER A 35 0.89 -8.08 3.56
C SER A 35 -0.24 -7.49 2.71
N PRO A 36 -0.49 -8.05 1.51
CA PRO A 36 -1.54 -7.56 0.62
C PRO A 36 -2.95 -7.72 1.20
N SER A 37 -3.20 -8.74 2.03
CA SER A 37 -4.50 -8.97 2.67
C SER A 37 -4.85 -7.94 3.74
N SER A 38 -3.85 -7.27 4.31
CA SER A 38 -4.04 -6.29 5.38
C SER A 38 -4.46 -4.91 4.86
N VAL A 39 -4.27 -4.63 3.58
CA VAL A 39 -4.64 -3.34 2.96
C VAL A 39 -5.91 -3.50 2.13
N LYS A 40 -6.92 -2.72 2.48
CA LYS A 40 -8.17 -2.61 1.74
C LYS A 40 -8.13 -1.41 0.81
N MET A 41 -8.53 -1.64 -0.44
CA MET A 41 -8.84 -0.58 -1.38
C MET A 41 -10.31 -0.17 -1.21
N SER A 42 -10.56 1.13 -1.17
CA SER A 42 -11.90 1.71 -1.22
C SER A 42 -11.91 2.88 -2.19
N ASP A 43 -13.08 3.19 -2.74
CA ASP A 43 -13.25 4.32 -3.68
C ASP A 43 -12.31 4.26 -4.90
N PHE A 44 -11.97 3.05 -5.36
CA PHE A 44 -11.16 2.87 -6.55
C PHE A 44 -11.91 3.41 -7.77
N LYS A 45 -11.26 4.32 -8.50
CA LYS A 45 -11.74 4.87 -9.76
C LYS A 45 -10.62 4.81 -10.77
N ASN A 46 -10.93 4.26 -11.94
CA ASN A 46 -10.05 4.20 -13.09
C ASN A 46 -10.82 4.71 -14.30
N GLU A 47 -10.85 6.04 -14.47
CA GLU A 47 -11.63 6.72 -15.51
C GLU A 47 -10.82 7.89 -16.09
N GLY A 48 -10.94 8.10 -17.41
CA GLY A 48 -10.34 9.26 -18.08
C GLY A 48 -8.80 9.33 -17.98
N GLY A 49 -8.13 8.18 -17.94
CA GLY A 49 -6.67 8.11 -17.79
C GLY A 49 -6.14 8.53 -16.42
N GLN A 50 -7.00 8.54 -15.40
CA GLN A 50 -6.64 8.77 -14.01
C GLN A 50 -7.05 7.59 -13.14
N ILE A 51 -6.16 7.22 -12.23
CA ILE A 51 -6.39 6.20 -11.22
C ILE A 51 -6.38 6.89 -9.87
N SER A 52 -7.45 6.72 -9.11
CA SER A 52 -7.54 7.19 -7.73
C SER A 52 -8.13 6.13 -6.83
N GLY A 53 -7.81 6.20 -5.55
CA GLY A 53 -8.39 5.32 -4.56
C GLY A 53 -7.91 5.66 -3.16
N LYS A 54 -8.53 5.00 -2.19
CA LYS A 54 -8.13 5.04 -0.80
C LYS A 54 -7.59 3.67 -0.40
N LEU A 55 -6.39 3.67 0.15
CA LEU A 55 -5.75 2.50 0.73
C LEU A 55 -5.78 2.66 2.24
N ALA A 56 -6.44 1.71 2.92
CA ALA A 56 -6.53 1.70 4.36
C ALA A 56 -6.30 0.29 4.91
N THR A 57 -5.56 0.18 6.01
CA THR A 57 -5.54 -1.07 6.78
C THR A 57 -6.74 -1.14 7.73
N ASP A 58 -7.08 -2.35 8.18
CA ASP A 58 -8.08 -2.56 9.24
C ASP A 58 -7.46 -2.18 10.60
N GLY A 59 -7.20 -0.88 10.77
CA GLY A 59 -6.45 -0.33 11.90
C GLY A 59 -4.96 -0.68 11.89
N LYS A 60 -4.36 -0.72 13.09
CA LYS A 60 -2.96 -1.11 13.28
C LYS A 60 -2.77 -2.59 12.98
N GLN A 61 -1.90 -2.87 12.04
CA GLN A 61 -1.47 -4.22 11.69
C GLN A 61 -0.16 -4.51 12.40
N GLU A 62 0.01 -5.74 12.87
CA GLU A 62 1.25 -6.20 13.48
C GLU A 62 1.84 -7.30 12.60
N ALA A 63 3.10 -7.14 12.19
CA ALA A 63 3.84 -8.16 11.48
C ALA A 63 5.29 -8.14 11.97
N PHE A 64 5.83 -9.32 12.26
CA PHE A 64 7.20 -9.49 12.74
C PHE A 64 7.54 -8.64 13.98
N GLY A 65 6.57 -8.47 14.91
CA GLY A 65 6.73 -7.65 16.11
C GLY A 65 6.82 -6.15 15.83
N GLN A 66 6.46 -5.71 14.63
CA GLN A 66 6.41 -4.31 14.23
C GLN A 66 4.98 -3.93 13.85
N THR A 67 4.53 -2.79 14.36
CA THR A 67 3.20 -2.27 14.05
C THR A 67 3.27 -1.26 12.92
N TRP A 68 2.31 -1.34 12.00
CA TRP A 68 2.19 -0.42 10.88
C TRP A 68 0.72 -0.16 10.57
N GLU A 69 0.43 1.00 10.01
CA GLU A 69 -0.91 1.40 9.60
C GLU A 69 -0.78 2.19 8.29
N VAL A 70 -1.67 1.93 7.35
CA VAL A 70 -1.78 2.71 6.12
C VAL A 70 -3.15 3.34 6.10
N ASN A 71 -3.19 4.64 5.84
CA ASN A 71 -4.41 5.37 5.52
C ASN A 71 -4.03 6.50 4.57
N LEU A 72 -4.09 6.21 3.28
CA LEU A 72 -3.61 7.10 2.22
C LEU A 72 -4.65 7.18 1.11
N ILE A 73 -4.82 8.38 0.58
CA ILE A 73 -5.61 8.62 -0.63
C ILE A 73 -4.60 8.92 -1.73
N PHE A 74 -4.67 8.18 -2.83
CA PHE A 74 -3.81 8.40 -3.98
C PHE A 74 -4.63 8.83 -5.18
N LYS A 75 -3.99 9.63 -6.04
CA LYS A 75 -4.50 10.03 -7.33
C LYS A 75 -3.32 10.19 -8.28
N THR A 76 -3.28 9.38 -9.32
CA THR A 76 -2.21 9.35 -10.31
C THR A 76 -2.79 9.28 -11.71
N LYS A 77 -2.00 9.65 -12.72
CA LYS A 77 -2.33 9.30 -14.10
C LYS A 77 -2.17 7.79 -14.28
N ALA A 78 -3.05 7.20 -15.08
CA ALA A 78 -2.88 5.83 -15.54
C ALA A 78 -1.56 5.75 -16.34
N PRO A 79 -0.77 4.68 -16.16
CA PRO A 79 0.47 4.47 -16.90
C PRO A 79 0.25 4.33 -18.41
#